data_AF-A0A0R3MQX2-F1
#
_entry.id   AF-A0A0R3MQX2-F1
#
_cell.length_a   1.000
_cell.length_b   1.000
_cell.length_c   1.000
_cell.angle_alpha   90.00
_cell.angle_beta   90.00
_cell.angle_gamma   90.00
#
_symmetry.space_group_name_H-M   'P 1'
#
loop_
_entity.id
_entity.type
_entity.pdbx_description
1 polymer ?
#
loop_
_entity_poly.entity_id
_entity_poly.type
_entity_poly.pdbx_seq_one_letter_code
_entity_poly.pdbx_strand_id
1 'polypeptide(L)'
;MNQPEVLDSDIRALQQWLRDAWQQLGDPALTTFARRELRNQMKQCSADLRACLQRVADEQQPEPVRSPASPHSRLELRILSW
;
A
#
# COMPACT_ATOMS: atom_id res chain seq x y z
N MET A 1 -19.36 -0.51 10.86
CA MET A 1 -18.38 -1.07 9.89
C MET A 1 -17.12 -0.23 10.02
N ASN A 2 -15.99 -0.86 10.29
CA ASN A 2 -14.74 -0.11 10.51
C ASN A 2 -14.20 0.31 9.14
N GLN A 3 -13.81 1.59 8.99
CA GLN A 3 -13.08 2.11 7.83
C GLN A 3 -12.04 1.14 7.22
N PRO A 4 -11.19 0.44 8.00
CA PRO A 4 -10.24 -0.53 7.45
C PRO A 4 -10.87 -1.69 6.66
N GLU A 5 -12.06 -2.16 7.01
CA GLU A 5 -12.71 -3.32 6.35
C GLU A 5 -13.24 -2.96 4.95
N VAL A 6 -13.70 -1.71 4.81
CA VAL A 6 -14.16 -1.15 3.53
C VAL A 6 -12.97 -0.95 2.59
N LEU A 7 -11.86 -0.39 3.11
CA LEU A 7 -10.63 -0.26 2.33
C LEU A 7 -10.06 -1.60 1.87
N ASP A 8 -10.02 -2.64 2.73
CA ASP A 8 -9.52 -3.97 2.31
C ASP A 8 -10.38 -4.57 1.20
N SER A 9 -11.71 -4.41 1.31
CA SER A 9 -12.66 -4.88 0.28
C SER A 9 -12.50 -4.13 -1.04
N ASP A 10 -12.33 -2.80 -1.00
CA ASP A 10 -12.10 -1.97 -2.17
C ASP A 10 -10.75 -2.28 -2.85
N ILE A 11 -9.70 -2.51 -2.05
CA ILE A 11 -8.38 -2.93 -2.56
C ILE A 11 -8.50 -4.28 -3.29
N ARG A 12 -9.21 -5.25 -2.72
CA ARG A 12 -9.43 -6.56 -3.37
C ARG A 12 -10.24 -6.43 -4.65
N ALA A 13 -11.28 -5.60 -4.66
CA ALA A 13 -12.08 -5.32 -5.85
C ALA A 13 -11.21 -4.69 -6.96
N LEU A 14 -10.36 -3.72 -6.62
CA LEU A 14 -9.42 -3.09 -7.54
C LEU A 14 -8.38 -4.07 -8.08
N GLN A 15 -7.84 -4.95 -7.24
CA GLN A 15 -6.90 -6.00 -7.67
C GLN A 15 -7.56 -6.99 -8.63
N GLN A 16 -8.79 -7.41 -8.34
CA GLN A 16 -9.54 -8.31 -9.21
C GLN A 16 -9.85 -7.63 -10.55
N TRP A 17 -10.29 -6.38 -10.52
CA TRP A 17 -10.52 -5.59 -11.74
C TRP A 17 -9.26 -5.45 -12.60
N LEU A 18 -8.10 -5.16 -11.98
CA LEU A 18 -6.82 -5.11 -12.68
C LEU A 18 -6.49 -6.44 -13.35
N ARG A 19 -6.72 -7.56 -12.66
CA ARG A 19 -6.46 -8.90 -13.19
C ARG A 19 -7.34 -9.22 -14.39
N ASP A 20 -8.62 -8.87 -14.33
CA ASP A 20 -9.57 -9.05 -15.43
C ASP A 20 -9.21 -8.13 -16.62
N ALA A 21 -8.79 -6.89 -16.36
CA ALA A 21 -8.29 -5.98 -17.39
C ALA A 21 -7.03 -6.51 -18.09
N TRP A 22 -6.10 -7.14 -17.35
CA TRP A 22 -4.93 -7.81 -17.95
C TRP A 22 -5.33 -8.99 -18.84
N GLN A 23 -6.35 -9.78 -18.44
CA GLN A 23 -6.87 -10.86 -19.28
C GLN A 23 -7.53 -10.32 -20.56
N GLN A 24 -8.34 -9.26 -20.43
CA GLN A 24 -8.95 -8.59 -21.58
C GLN A 24 -7.90 -8.02 -22.52
N LEU A 25 -6.79 -7.47 -22.01
CA LEU A 25 -5.69 -6.99 -22.85
C LEU A 25 -5.10 -8.10 -23.75
N GLY A 26 -5.16 -9.35 -23.32
CA GLY A 26 -4.74 -10.51 -24.10
C GLY A 26 -5.69 -10.87 -25.25
N ASP A 27 -6.91 -10.32 -25.26
CA ASP A 27 -7.91 -10.60 -26.27
C ASP A 27 -7.51 -9.98 -27.63
N PRO A 28 -7.40 -10.77 -28.70
CA PRO A 28 -7.13 -10.26 -30.04
C PRO A 28 -8.32 -9.47 -30.64
N ALA A 29 -9.52 -9.58 -30.07
CA ALA A 29 -10.69 -8.80 -30.51
C ALA A 29 -10.62 -7.31 -30.11
N LEU A 30 -9.72 -6.93 -29.20
CA LEU A 30 -9.54 -5.54 -28.80
C LEU A 30 -8.85 -4.72 -29.88
N THR A 31 -9.50 -3.61 -30.25
CA THR A 31 -8.89 -2.59 -31.10
C THR A 31 -7.65 -1.99 -30.42
N THR A 32 -6.68 -1.54 -31.23
CA THR A 32 -5.47 -0.88 -30.74
C THR A 32 -5.77 0.31 -29.83
N PHE A 33 -6.85 1.03 -30.11
CA PHE A 33 -7.34 2.13 -29.28
C PHE A 33 -7.84 1.64 -27.92
N ALA A 34 -8.75 0.67 -27.89
CA ALA A 34 -9.28 0.11 -26.65
C ALA A 34 -8.17 -0.50 -25.77
N ARG A 35 -7.18 -1.15 -26.38
CA ARG A 35 -5.97 -1.67 -25.70
C ARG A 35 -5.12 -0.56 -25.07
N ARG A 36 -5.05 0.61 -25.69
CA ARG A 36 -4.30 1.76 -25.17
C ARG A 36 -5.06 2.47 -24.07
N GLU A 37 -6.37 2.61 -24.26
CA GLU A 37 -7.29 3.18 -23.28
C GLU A 37 -7.35 2.34 -22.00
N LEU A 38 -7.42 1.00 -22.13
CA LEU A 38 -7.39 0.07 -20.99
C LEU A 38 -6.08 0.20 -20.21
N ARG A 39 -4.93 0.26 -20.90
CA ARG A 39 -3.62 0.48 -20.24
C ARG A 39 -3.53 1.84 -19.54
N ASN A 40 -4.09 2.89 -20.13
CA ASN A 40 -4.11 4.21 -19.50
C ASN A 40 -4.96 4.20 -18.23
N GLN A 41 -6.15 3.60 -18.28
CA GLN A 41 -7.02 3.43 -17.11
C GLN A 41 -6.34 2.60 -16.02
N MET A 42 -5.70 1.48 -16.38
CA MET A 42 -4.94 0.66 -15.43
C MET A 42 -3.82 1.45 -14.74
N LYS A 43 -3.08 2.28 -15.50
CA LYS A 43 -2.06 3.17 -14.94
C LYS A 43 -2.67 4.18 -13.96
N GLN A 44 -3.75 4.84 -14.35
CA GLN A 44 -4.42 5.84 -13.52
C GLN A 44 -4.93 5.22 -12.22
N CYS A 45 -5.68 4.11 -12.31
CA CYS A 45 -6.18 3.37 -11.15
C CYS A 45 -5.03 2.92 -10.23
N SER A 46 -3.90 2.45 -10.79
CA SER A 46 -2.74 2.06 -9.97
C SER A 46 -2.09 3.24 -9.25
N ALA A 47 -2.05 4.42 -9.87
CA ALA A 47 -1.52 5.64 -9.28
C ALA A 47 -2.44 6.15 -8.16
N ASP A 48 -3.75 6.14 -8.40
CA ASP A 48 -4.76 6.57 -7.42
C ASP A 48 -4.77 5.63 -6.20
N LEU A 49 -4.71 4.31 -6.42
CA LEU A 49 -4.57 3.32 -5.34
C LEU A 49 -3.31 3.58 -4.51
N ARG A 50 -2.18 3.85 -5.17
CA ARG A 50 -0.92 4.15 -4.48
C ARG A 50 -1.02 5.44 -3.67
N ALA A 51 -1.69 6.47 -4.19
CA ALA A 51 -1.91 7.71 -3.46
C ALA A 51 -2.82 7.52 -2.24
N CYS A 52 -3.88 6.72 -2.36
CA CYS A 52 -4.74 6.33 -1.24
C CYS A 52 -3.97 5.54 -0.18
N LEU A 53 -3.19 4.53 -0.58
CA LEU A 53 -2.37 3.75 0.34
C LEU A 53 -1.30 4.62 1.01
N GLN A 54 -0.67 5.54 0.28
CA GLN A 54 0.30 6.47 0.83
C GLN A 54 -0.33 7.39 1.87
N ARG A 55 -1.52 7.94 1.59
CA ARG A 55 -2.27 8.76 2.56
C ARG A 55 -2.60 8.00 3.84
N VAL A 56 -3.06 6.76 3.71
CA VAL A 56 -3.34 5.90 4.87
C VAL A 56 -2.05 5.55 5.62
N ALA A 57 -0.95 5.32 4.91
CA ALA A 57 0.36 5.07 5.51
C ALA A 57 0.90 6.31 6.25
N ASP A 58 0.73 7.52 5.69
CA ASP A 58 1.07 8.79 6.32
C ASP A 58 0.18 9.07 7.55
N GLU A 59 -1.12 8.75 7.50
CA GLU A 59 -2.02 8.85 8.67
C GLU A 59 -1.69 7.81 9.75
N GLN A 60 -1.12 6.66 9.38
CA GLN A 60 -0.65 5.63 10.29
C GLN A 60 0.79 5.83 10.76
N GLN A 61 1.54 6.77 10.18
CA GLN A 61 2.80 7.21 10.78
C GLN A 61 2.44 7.94 12.07
N PRO A 62 2.81 7.40 13.25
CA PRO A 62 2.80 8.20 14.45
C PRO A 62 3.74 9.37 14.16
N GLU A 63 3.28 10.60 14.42
CA GLU A 63 4.16 11.74 14.66
C GLU A 63 5.42 11.19 15.37
N PRO A 64 6.65 11.43 14.86
CA PRO A 64 7.83 11.12 15.64
C PRO A 64 7.78 12.09 16.82
N VAL A 65 7.09 11.66 17.87
CA VAL A 65 7.13 12.29 19.19
C VAL A 65 8.61 12.43 19.46
N ARG A 66 9.10 13.66 19.37
CA ARG A 66 10.40 14.05 19.84
C ARG A 66 10.41 13.74 21.33
N SER A 67 10.72 12.50 21.69
CA SER A 67 11.06 12.17 23.06
C SER A 67 12.49 12.68 23.28
N PRO A 68 12.68 13.62 24.21
CA PRO A 68 14.01 14.10 24.54
C PRO A 68 14.82 12.93 25.09
N ALA A 69 16.10 12.92 24.74
CA ALA A 69 17.10 12.00 25.24
C ALA A 69 16.88 11.66 26.72
N SER A 70 16.63 10.39 27.02
CA SER A 70 16.75 9.85 28.36
C SER A 70 18.01 8.97 28.41
N PRO A 71 19.02 9.32 29.22
CA PRO A 71 20.27 8.59 29.33
C PRO A 71 20.09 7.44 30.31
N HIS A 72 19.37 6.39 29.94
CA HIS A 72 19.45 5.12 30.67
C HIS A 72 20.64 4.32 30.17
N SER A 73 21.79 4.93 30.42
CA SER A 73 23.05 4.25 30.61
C SER A 73 22.87 3.08 31.57
N ARG A 74 23.64 2.02 31.29
CA ARG A 74 24.16 1.05 32.27
C ARG A 74 23.35 -0.22 32.48
N LEU A 75 23.39 -1.10 31.47
CA LEU A 75 23.36 -2.54 31.69
C LEU A 75 24.76 -3.00 32.15
N GLU A 76 25.04 -2.89 33.45
CA GLU A 76 26.20 -3.57 34.06
C GLU A 76 25.87 -5.07 34.18
N LEU A 77 26.25 -5.83 33.16
CA LEU A 77 26.26 -7.28 33.21
C LEU A 77 27.43 -7.73 34.08
N ARG A 78 27.21 -7.79 35.39
CA ARG A 78 28.17 -8.33 36.36
C ARG A 78 28.10 -9.85 36.31
N ILE A 79 28.93 -10.45 35.44
CA ILE A 79 29.14 -11.90 35.39
C ILE A 79 29.92 -12.30 36.65
N LEU A 80 29.27 -13.07 37.53
CA LEU A 80 29.92 -13.77 38.63
C LEU A 80 30.63 -15.01 38.06
N SER A 81 31.96 -14.95 37.94
CA SER A 81 32.79 -16.14 37.75
C SER A 81 33.33 -16.60 39.11
N TRP A 82 33.04 -17.86 39.46
CA TRP A 82 33.63 -18.60 40.58
C TRP A 82 35.01 -19.14 40.22
#